data_AF-A0A847G842-F1
#
_entry.id   AF-A0A847G842-F1
#
_cell.length_a   1.000
_cell.length_b   1.000
_cell.length_c   1.000
_cell.angle_alpha   90.00
_cell.angle_beta   90.00
_cell.angle_gamma   90.00
#
_symmetry.space_group_name_H-M   'P 1'
#
loop_
_entity.id
_entity.type
_entity.pdbx_description
1 polymer ?
#
loop_
_entity_poly.entity_id
_entity_poly.type
_entity_poly.pdbx_seq_one_letter_code
_entity_poly.pdbx_strand_id
1 'polypeptide(L)'
;MSGTHWLPEAVKAFDAWFERVREDMAAGGADPEEVRADLVNHIETECVAAGVTVVSAEEVAAMLAKMGDPETMIVPSAPPPRKPGYFEPKKLHPRLLWFFGVIWPAVAILAEVVDGPYKHLGWAMPIPTPMHLAILLAAPLLNLLAMVRLRGGRALLPERVLLVVPTLLVGVAAYYSLVFAVITPFALPFFWAVLPMLPLAPLGALYATLRIRYFLWRRLEEEGRSVRPLNLALGIFLGMAPFLLYDAWGLATIAAVDKIYAHRAPESAKEAFTSIRHWGNMPALRSICTKGQPHTLPLGVWVWRSRGRDRYVESGAIPYHQAYYRITGETARREEGFFGEGVNIRGVIWLAAIDIVGPISRNL
;
A
#
# COMPACT_ATOMS: atom_id res chain seq x y z
N MET A 1 -33.08 -43.58 23.43
CA MET A 1 -34.39 -43.16 22.94
C MET A 1 -35.12 -42.50 24.10
N SER A 2 -35.03 -41.19 24.21
CA SER A 2 -35.88 -40.41 25.12
C SER A 2 -36.42 -39.23 24.31
N GLY A 3 -37.19 -39.56 23.28
CA GLY A 3 -38.00 -38.57 22.59
C GLY A 3 -39.22 -38.32 23.47
N THR A 4 -39.43 -37.08 23.85
CA THR A 4 -40.69 -36.62 24.43
C THR A 4 -41.83 -36.92 23.46
N HIS A 5 -42.91 -37.54 23.93
CA HIS A 5 -44.03 -37.91 23.08
C HIS A 5 -45.02 -36.75 23.00
N TRP A 6 -45.09 -36.08 21.85
CA TRP A 6 -46.02 -34.98 21.64
C TRP A 6 -47.43 -35.51 21.36
N LEU A 7 -48.42 -34.99 22.09
CA LEU A 7 -49.82 -35.23 21.76
C LEU A 7 -50.19 -34.49 20.46
N PRO A 8 -51.10 -35.03 19.62
CA PRO A 8 -51.53 -34.37 18.39
C PRO A 8 -52.07 -32.95 18.62
N GLU A 9 -52.69 -32.71 19.76
CA GLU A 9 -53.20 -31.40 20.16
C GLU A 9 -52.07 -30.41 20.50
N ALA A 10 -50.95 -30.90 21.04
CA ALA A 10 -49.76 -30.10 21.36
C ALA A 10 -49.05 -29.65 20.08
N VAL A 11 -48.91 -30.56 19.11
CA VAL A 11 -48.37 -30.23 17.77
C VAL A 11 -49.24 -29.17 17.10
N LYS A 12 -50.56 -29.34 17.12
CA LYS A 12 -51.50 -28.38 16.55
C LYS A 12 -51.44 -27.01 17.22
N ALA A 13 -51.30 -26.96 18.55
CA ALA A 13 -51.17 -25.71 19.29
C ALA A 13 -49.86 -24.98 18.97
N PHE A 14 -48.75 -25.71 18.87
CA PHE A 14 -47.45 -25.18 18.45
C PHE A 14 -47.50 -24.63 17.03
N ASP A 15 -47.99 -25.41 16.06
CA ASP A 15 -48.06 -24.99 14.66
C ASP A 15 -48.95 -23.75 14.49
N ALA A 16 -50.09 -23.70 15.20
CA ALA A 16 -50.96 -22.53 15.18
C ALA A 16 -50.30 -21.27 15.76
N TRP A 17 -49.44 -21.41 16.77
CA TRP A 17 -48.65 -20.30 17.30
C TRP A 17 -47.53 -19.90 16.32
N PHE A 18 -46.83 -20.89 15.76
CA PHE A 18 -45.72 -20.68 14.85
C PHE A 18 -46.15 -19.94 13.58
N GLU A 19 -47.30 -20.31 13.00
CA GLU A 19 -47.84 -19.60 11.82
C GLU A 19 -48.14 -18.13 12.08
N ARG A 20 -48.45 -17.73 13.32
CA ARG A 20 -48.67 -16.31 13.66
C ARG A 20 -47.39 -15.48 13.66
N VAL A 21 -46.25 -16.10 13.99
CA VAL A 21 -44.95 -15.41 14.07
C VAL A 21 -44.06 -15.66 12.85
N ARG A 22 -44.44 -16.61 11.97
CA ARG A 22 -43.66 -17.03 10.81
C ARG A 22 -43.33 -15.87 9.87
N GLU A 23 -44.30 -14.99 9.61
CA GLU A 23 -44.10 -13.83 8.73
C GLU A 23 -43.17 -12.78 9.35
N ASP A 24 -43.29 -12.54 10.66
CA ASP A 24 -42.44 -11.59 11.39
C ASP A 24 -40.98 -12.10 11.50
N MET A 25 -40.79 -13.42 11.69
CA MET A 25 -39.47 -14.05 11.69
C MET A 25 -38.78 -13.96 10.32
N ALA A 26 -39.54 -14.24 9.25
CA ALA A 26 -39.04 -14.08 7.88
C ALA A 26 -38.70 -12.61 7.57
N ALA A 27 -39.51 -11.66 8.04
CA ALA A 27 -39.25 -10.22 7.92
C ALA A 27 -38.00 -9.78 8.72
N GLY A 28 -37.70 -10.45 9.83
CA GLY A 28 -36.49 -10.27 10.64
C GLY A 28 -35.21 -10.86 10.01
N GLY A 29 -35.32 -11.59 8.90
CA GLY A 29 -34.20 -12.21 8.20
C GLY A 29 -33.75 -13.55 8.78
N ALA A 30 -34.52 -14.15 9.68
CA ALA A 30 -34.31 -15.52 10.15
C ALA A 30 -34.95 -16.52 9.17
N ASP A 31 -34.38 -17.72 9.06
CA ASP A 31 -34.99 -18.84 8.34
C ASP A 31 -36.08 -19.48 9.24
N PRO A 32 -37.38 -19.40 8.88
CA PRO A 32 -38.44 -19.91 9.75
C PRO A 32 -38.32 -21.41 10.03
N GLU A 33 -37.83 -22.22 9.10
CA GLU A 33 -37.75 -23.67 9.32
C GLU A 33 -36.62 -24.02 10.31
N GLU A 34 -35.52 -23.26 10.31
CA GLU A 34 -34.44 -23.39 11.30
C GLU A 34 -34.96 -23.00 12.69
N VAL A 35 -35.66 -21.87 12.81
CA VAL A 35 -36.25 -21.41 14.08
C VAL A 35 -37.29 -22.39 14.61
N ARG A 36 -38.09 -23.00 13.72
CA ARG A 36 -39.08 -24.03 14.09
C ARG A 36 -38.39 -25.24 14.72
N ALA A 37 -37.33 -25.74 14.08
CA ALA A 37 -36.57 -26.88 14.58
C ALA A 37 -35.91 -26.58 15.94
N ASP A 38 -35.33 -25.38 16.08
CA ASP A 38 -34.71 -24.94 17.34
C ASP A 38 -35.72 -24.79 18.47
N LEU A 39 -36.92 -24.26 18.21
CA LEU A 39 -37.99 -24.13 19.20
C LEU A 39 -38.50 -25.50 19.66
N VAL A 40 -38.67 -26.44 18.74
CA VAL A 40 -39.06 -27.82 19.10
C VAL A 40 -37.97 -28.42 19.99
N ASN A 41 -36.70 -28.36 19.58
CA ASN A 41 -35.58 -28.87 20.39
C ASN A 41 -35.51 -28.23 21.77
N HIS A 42 -35.77 -26.91 21.87
CA HIS A 42 -35.79 -26.20 23.13
C HIS A 42 -36.92 -26.67 24.05
N ILE A 43 -38.15 -26.79 23.52
CA ILE A 43 -39.31 -27.30 24.27
C ILE A 43 -39.05 -28.74 24.75
N GLU A 44 -38.51 -29.60 23.88
CA GLU A 44 -38.17 -30.97 24.27
C GLU A 44 -37.12 -31.01 25.39
N THR A 45 -36.10 -30.15 25.31
CA THR A 45 -35.06 -30.03 26.33
C THR A 45 -35.65 -29.60 27.68
N GLU A 46 -36.52 -28.59 27.68
CA GLU A 46 -37.21 -28.10 28.88
C GLU A 46 -38.18 -29.14 29.46
N CYS A 47 -38.91 -29.86 28.60
CA CYS A 47 -39.80 -30.95 29.03
C CYS A 47 -39.01 -32.08 29.69
N VAL A 48 -37.89 -32.50 29.10
CA VAL A 48 -37.00 -33.50 29.70
C VAL A 48 -36.45 -33.02 31.05
N ALA A 49 -36.03 -31.76 31.14
CA ALA A 49 -35.52 -31.17 32.38
C ALA A 49 -36.60 -31.09 33.48
N ALA A 50 -37.86 -30.88 33.10
CA ALA A 50 -39.01 -30.88 34.00
C ALA A 50 -39.54 -32.30 34.33
N GLY A 51 -38.96 -33.36 33.76
CA GLY A 51 -39.41 -34.74 33.93
C GLY A 51 -40.71 -35.07 33.18
N VAL A 52 -41.12 -34.22 32.24
CA VAL A 52 -42.30 -34.40 31.40
C VAL A 52 -41.97 -35.34 30.24
N THR A 53 -42.64 -36.48 30.17
CA THR A 53 -42.44 -37.50 29.12
C THR A 53 -43.48 -37.41 27.99
N VAL A 54 -44.65 -36.83 28.26
CA VAL A 54 -45.74 -36.63 27.29
C VAL A 54 -46.04 -35.13 27.24
N VAL A 55 -45.86 -34.52 26.07
CA VAL A 55 -46.03 -33.08 25.88
C VAL A 55 -47.48 -32.80 25.49
N SER A 56 -48.18 -32.06 26.35
CA SER A 56 -49.58 -31.64 26.18
C SER A 56 -49.70 -30.23 25.61
N ALA A 57 -50.88 -29.88 25.10
CA ALA A 57 -51.15 -28.54 24.56
C ALA A 57 -51.02 -27.44 25.63
N GLU A 58 -51.35 -27.76 26.89
CA GLU A 58 -51.22 -26.82 28.02
C GLU A 58 -49.75 -26.52 28.33
N GLU A 59 -48.88 -27.53 28.30
CA GLU A 59 -47.44 -27.36 28.53
C GLU A 59 -46.78 -26.55 27.42
N VAL A 60 -47.13 -26.82 26.15
CA VAL A 60 -46.66 -26.02 25.01
C VAL A 60 -47.11 -24.57 25.16
N ALA A 61 -48.39 -24.33 25.49
CA ALA A 61 -48.90 -22.98 25.69
C ALA A 61 -48.19 -22.26 26.86
N ALA A 62 -47.92 -22.95 27.96
CA ALA A 62 -47.21 -22.40 29.11
C ALA A 62 -45.74 -22.05 28.79
N MET A 63 -45.05 -22.89 27.99
CA MET A 63 -43.68 -22.61 27.56
C MET A 63 -43.61 -21.47 26.55
N LEU A 64 -44.53 -21.43 25.59
CA LEU A 64 -44.64 -20.30 24.64
C LEU A 64 -44.99 -18.99 25.34
N ALA A 65 -45.84 -19.02 26.36
CA ALA A 65 -46.17 -17.84 27.17
C ALA A 65 -44.95 -17.27 27.92
N LYS A 66 -44.01 -18.11 28.35
CA LYS A 66 -42.74 -17.66 28.96
C LYS A 66 -41.82 -16.95 27.96
N MET A 67 -41.90 -17.32 26.68
CA MET A 67 -41.11 -16.69 25.62
C MET A 67 -41.64 -15.31 25.23
N GLY A 68 -42.91 -15.02 25.55
CA GLY A 68 -43.57 -13.73 25.31
C GLY A 68 -44.73 -13.85 24.31
N ASP A 69 -45.71 -12.95 24.43
CA ASP A 69 -46.87 -12.92 23.53
C ASP A 69 -46.45 -12.35 22.16
N PRO A 70 -46.68 -13.06 21.04
CA PRO A 70 -46.47 -12.55 19.69
C PRO A 70 -46.99 -11.13 19.45
N GLU A 71 -48.15 -10.78 20.02
CA GLU A 71 -48.73 -9.45 19.83
C GLU A 71 -47.96 -8.33 20.57
N THR A 72 -47.19 -8.69 21.60
CA THR A 72 -46.35 -7.77 22.37
C THR A 72 -44.89 -7.77 21.93
N MET A 73 -44.47 -8.79 21.16
CA MET A 73 -43.19 -8.78 20.45
C MET A 73 -43.28 -7.84 19.26
N ILE A 74 -43.24 -6.54 19.54
CA ILE A 74 -42.70 -5.58 18.59
C ILE A 74 -41.23 -5.95 18.46
N VAL A 75 -40.92 -6.92 17.60
CA VAL A 75 -39.56 -7.10 17.10
C VAL A 75 -39.22 -5.73 16.51
N PRO A 76 -38.26 -4.98 17.06
CA PRO A 76 -37.79 -3.79 16.37
C PRO A 76 -37.37 -4.29 15.00
N SER A 77 -38.13 -3.92 13.96
CA SER A 77 -37.87 -4.31 12.58
C SER A 77 -36.36 -4.26 12.41
N ALA A 78 -35.76 -5.43 12.19
CA ALA A 78 -34.31 -5.53 12.07
C ALA A 78 -33.92 -4.40 11.14
N PRO A 79 -33.05 -3.45 11.58
CA PRO A 79 -32.77 -2.26 10.80
C PRO A 79 -32.48 -2.74 9.39
N PRO A 80 -33.22 -2.23 8.37
CA PRO A 80 -33.28 -2.84 7.06
C PRO A 80 -31.87 -3.20 6.65
N PRO A 81 -31.60 -4.43 6.13
CA PRO A 81 -30.25 -4.90 5.86
C PRO A 81 -29.54 -3.75 5.21
N ARG A 82 -28.56 -3.16 5.92
CA ARG A 82 -27.93 -1.91 5.49
C ARG A 82 -27.54 -2.19 4.05
N LYS A 83 -28.27 -1.60 3.08
CA LYS A 83 -27.93 -1.72 1.66
C LYS A 83 -26.43 -1.48 1.66
N PRO A 84 -25.59 -2.44 1.20
CA PRO A 84 -24.15 -2.35 1.33
C PRO A 84 -23.83 -0.93 0.95
N GLY A 85 -23.45 -0.15 1.96
CA GLY A 85 -23.48 1.28 1.84
C GLY A 85 -22.44 1.52 0.79
N TYR A 86 -22.87 1.72 -0.46
CA TYR A 86 -21.94 2.14 -1.49
C TYR A 86 -21.45 3.43 -0.89
N PHE A 87 -20.22 3.39 -0.38
CA PHE A 87 -19.48 4.57 -0.08
C PHE A 87 -19.28 5.21 -1.44
N GLU A 88 -20.31 5.86 -1.96
CA GLU A 88 -20.20 6.81 -3.02
C GLU A 88 -19.22 7.81 -2.44
N PRO A 89 -17.98 7.88 -2.97
CA PRO A 89 -17.04 8.86 -2.50
C PRO A 89 -17.56 10.20 -3.03
N LYS A 90 -18.58 10.78 -2.36
CA LYS A 90 -19.41 11.92 -2.80
C LYS A 90 -18.60 13.20 -3.08
N LYS A 91 -17.28 13.18 -2.89
CA LYS A 91 -16.38 14.32 -3.09
C LYS A 91 -15.03 13.99 -3.71
N LEU A 92 -14.70 12.72 -4.03
CA LEU A 92 -13.43 12.39 -4.68
C LEU A 92 -13.68 11.74 -6.04
N HIS A 93 -13.33 12.46 -7.11
CA HIS A 93 -13.44 11.94 -8.46
C HIS A 93 -12.54 10.69 -8.57
N PRO A 94 -13.08 9.48 -8.86
CA PRO A 94 -12.27 8.29 -9.07
C PRO A 94 -11.19 8.52 -10.14
N ARG A 95 -11.48 9.39 -11.12
CA ARG A 95 -10.55 9.85 -12.15
C ARG A 95 -9.26 10.43 -11.58
N LEU A 96 -9.33 11.17 -10.47
CA LEU A 96 -8.18 11.79 -9.82
C LEU A 96 -7.26 10.72 -9.19
N LEU A 97 -7.85 9.69 -8.58
CA LEU A 97 -7.11 8.55 -8.02
C LEU A 97 -6.46 7.71 -9.11
N TRP A 98 -7.15 7.50 -10.23
CA TRP A 98 -6.57 6.84 -11.41
C TRP A 98 -5.37 7.63 -11.97
N PHE A 99 -5.54 8.93 -12.10
CA PHE A 99 -4.51 9.80 -12.64
C PHE A 99 -3.27 9.82 -11.75
N PHE A 100 -3.40 10.20 -10.48
CA PHE A 100 -2.25 10.31 -9.57
C PHE A 100 -1.73 8.99 -9.04
N GLY A 101 -2.58 7.96 -8.94
CA GLY A 101 -2.21 6.66 -8.38
C GLY A 101 -1.64 5.69 -9.39
N VAL A 102 -1.95 5.85 -10.69
CA VAL A 102 -1.59 4.87 -11.73
C VAL A 102 -0.94 5.55 -12.92
N ILE A 103 -1.69 6.41 -13.64
CA ILE A 103 -1.26 6.92 -14.95
C ILE A 103 -0.02 7.81 -14.82
N TRP A 104 -0.11 8.84 -13.98
CA TRP A 104 0.96 9.80 -13.79
C TRP A 104 2.27 9.18 -13.31
N PRO A 105 2.31 8.41 -12.21
CA PRO A 105 3.54 7.77 -11.77
C PRO A 105 4.09 6.77 -12.79
N ALA A 106 3.23 6.03 -13.51
CA ALA A 106 3.69 5.11 -14.57
C ALA A 106 4.35 5.86 -15.73
N VAL A 107 3.75 6.97 -16.18
CA VAL A 107 4.32 7.81 -17.24
C VAL A 107 5.61 8.47 -16.78
N ALA A 108 5.68 8.97 -15.54
CA ALA A 108 6.90 9.57 -14.99
C ALA A 108 8.06 8.56 -14.96
N ILE A 109 7.80 7.32 -14.52
CA ILE A 109 8.79 6.24 -14.54
C ILE A 109 9.20 5.92 -15.98
N LEU A 110 8.25 5.79 -16.91
CA LEU A 110 8.54 5.47 -18.30
C LEU A 110 9.36 6.55 -18.99
N ALA A 111 9.04 7.83 -18.78
CA ALA A 111 9.78 8.96 -19.32
C ALA A 111 11.24 8.97 -18.84
N GLU A 112 11.47 8.65 -17.56
CA GLU A 112 12.82 8.53 -17.00
C GLU A 112 13.60 7.35 -17.58
N VAL A 113 12.93 6.22 -17.82
CA VAL A 113 13.54 5.04 -18.43
C VAL A 113 13.94 5.30 -19.89
N VAL A 114 13.07 5.94 -20.68
CA VAL A 114 13.27 6.14 -22.13
C VAL A 114 14.27 7.25 -22.42
N ASP A 115 13.99 8.47 -21.96
CA ASP A 115 14.80 9.65 -22.31
C ASP A 115 15.68 10.10 -21.15
N GLY A 116 15.26 9.83 -19.91
CA GLY A 116 15.96 10.31 -18.72
C GLY A 116 16.22 11.82 -18.79
N PRO A 117 15.18 12.67 -18.87
CA PRO A 117 15.35 14.12 -18.98
C PRO A 117 16.23 14.71 -17.86
N TYR A 118 16.29 14.04 -16.70
CA TYR A 118 17.17 14.40 -15.60
C TYR A 118 18.62 13.95 -15.77
N LYS A 119 18.92 13.00 -16.67
CA LYS A 119 20.28 12.60 -17.06
C LYS A 119 21.08 13.80 -17.57
N HIS A 120 20.45 14.66 -18.37
CA HIS A 120 21.09 15.84 -18.95
C HIS A 120 21.30 16.97 -17.94
N LEU A 121 20.48 17.02 -16.88
CA LEU A 121 20.60 18.01 -15.80
C LEU A 121 21.66 17.64 -14.75
N GLY A 122 22.31 16.47 -14.88
CA GLY A 122 23.20 15.93 -13.85
C GLY A 122 22.46 15.50 -12.58
N TRP A 123 21.13 15.47 -12.64
CA TRP A 123 20.22 15.11 -11.56
C TRP A 123 19.59 13.74 -11.83
N ALA A 124 20.23 12.97 -12.72
CA ALA A 124 19.83 11.62 -13.04
C ALA A 124 19.60 10.91 -11.71
N MET A 125 18.36 10.53 -11.43
CA MET A 125 18.13 9.50 -10.44
C MET A 125 18.62 8.27 -11.19
N PRO A 126 19.81 7.71 -10.90
CA PRO A 126 20.11 6.41 -11.46
C PRO A 126 18.98 5.56 -10.92
N ILE A 127 18.08 5.07 -11.76
CA ILE A 127 17.28 3.91 -11.42
C ILE A 127 18.34 2.82 -11.32
N PRO A 128 18.93 2.60 -10.12
CA PRO A 128 20.30 2.13 -10.04
C PRO A 128 20.35 0.64 -10.39
N THR A 129 19.20 -0.03 -10.34
CA THR A 129 19.02 -1.45 -10.57
C THR A 129 17.62 -1.75 -11.11
N PRO A 130 17.42 -2.87 -11.83
CA PRO A 130 16.09 -3.38 -12.18
C PRO A 130 15.18 -3.61 -10.97
N MET A 131 15.74 -3.96 -9.82
CA MET A 131 15.00 -4.10 -8.55
C MET A 131 14.36 -2.79 -8.14
N HIS A 132 15.08 -1.67 -8.28
CA HIS A 132 14.57 -0.35 -7.95
C HIS A 132 13.40 0.05 -8.87
N LEU A 133 13.53 -0.25 -10.16
CA LEU A 133 12.46 -0.07 -11.14
C LEU A 133 11.22 -0.89 -10.76
N ALA A 134 11.41 -2.15 -10.36
CA ALA A 134 10.31 -3.01 -9.92
C ALA A 134 9.59 -2.44 -8.69
N ILE A 135 10.32 -1.89 -7.71
CA ILE A 135 9.73 -1.21 -6.55
C ILE A 135 8.93 0.02 -6.97
N LEU A 136 9.46 0.84 -7.88
CA LEU A 136 8.76 2.04 -8.36
C LEU A 136 7.49 1.69 -9.14
N LEU A 137 7.52 0.64 -9.97
CA LEU A 137 6.36 0.16 -10.73
C LEU A 137 5.33 -0.59 -9.87
N ALA A 138 5.73 -1.13 -8.72
CA ALA A 138 4.80 -1.81 -7.82
C ALA A 138 3.69 -0.89 -7.33
N ALA A 139 3.98 0.40 -7.12
CA ALA A 139 3.00 1.38 -6.62
C ALA A 139 1.84 1.60 -7.61
N PRO A 140 2.07 2.01 -8.88
CA PRO A 140 0.99 2.16 -9.84
C PRO A 140 0.26 0.84 -10.13
N LEU A 141 0.98 -0.29 -10.14
CA LEU A 141 0.36 -1.59 -10.40
C LEU A 141 -0.59 -2.03 -9.27
N LEU A 142 -0.18 -1.91 -8.01
CA LEU A 142 -1.05 -2.29 -6.90
C LEU A 142 -2.21 -1.32 -6.71
N ASN A 143 -2.01 -0.03 -6.99
CA ASN A 143 -3.11 0.94 -7.03
C ASN A 143 -4.12 0.59 -8.13
N LEU A 144 -3.65 0.18 -9.32
CA LEU A 144 -4.49 -0.31 -10.40
C LEU A 144 -5.34 -1.50 -9.93
N LEU A 145 -4.71 -2.52 -9.36
CA LEU A 145 -5.41 -3.73 -8.90
C LEU A 145 -6.43 -3.44 -7.78
N ALA A 146 -6.07 -2.58 -6.82
CA ALA A 146 -6.98 -2.15 -5.76
C ALA A 146 -8.15 -1.33 -6.32
N MET A 147 -7.93 -0.48 -7.33
CA MET A 147 -8.99 0.29 -7.99
C MET A 147 -9.93 -0.61 -8.81
N VAL A 148 -9.41 -1.65 -9.47
CA VAL A 148 -10.24 -2.66 -10.16
C VAL A 148 -11.14 -3.38 -9.15
N ARG A 149 -10.59 -3.79 -8.00
CA ARG A 149 -11.37 -4.41 -6.91
C ARG A 149 -12.42 -3.45 -6.33
N LEU A 150 -12.07 -2.17 -6.14
CA LEU A 150 -13.00 -1.15 -5.66
C LEU A 150 -14.16 -0.85 -6.61
N ARG A 151 -14.01 -1.13 -7.91
CA ARG A 151 -15.09 -1.01 -8.91
C ARG A 151 -16.01 -2.24 -8.97
N GLY A 152 -15.84 -3.20 -8.07
CA GLY A 152 -16.59 -4.47 -8.09
C GLY A 152 -15.99 -5.54 -9.01
N GLY A 153 -14.80 -5.29 -9.58
CA GLY A 153 -14.06 -6.32 -10.29
C GLY A 153 -13.56 -7.42 -9.35
N ARG A 154 -13.37 -8.63 -9.89
CA ARG A 154 -12.72 -9.73 -9.16
C ARG A 154 -11.30 -9.32 -8.78
N ALA A 155 -10.92 -9.54 -7.52
CA ALA A 155 -9.55 -9.29 -7.08
C ALA A 155 -8.62 -10.32 -7.74
N LEU A 156 -7.60 -9.85 -8.47
CA LEU A 156 -6.55 -10.71 -9.02
C LEU A 156 -5.55 -11.17 -7.94
N LEU A 157 -5.50 -10.47 -6.82
CA LEU A 157 -4.65 -10.76 -5.68
C LEU A 157 -5.47 -10.91 -4.40
N PRO A 158 -4.98 -11.65 -3.40
CA PRO A 158 -5.63 -11.72 -2.09
C PRO A 158 -5.80 -10.33 -1.47
N GLU A 159 -6.94 -10.11 -0.81
CA GLU A 159 -7.28 -8.82 -0.18
C GLU A 159 -6.24 -8.37 0.85
N ARG A 160 -5.62 -9.32 1.57
CA ARG A 160 -4.49 -9.06 2.46
C ARG A 160 -3.31 -8.42 1.74
N VAL A 161 -2.96 -8.91 0.55
CA VAL A 161 -1.85 -8.36 -0.26
C VAL A 161 -2.19 -6.94 -0.71
N LEU A 162 -3.42 -6.72 -1.18
CA LEU A 162 -3.92 -5.40 -1.61
C LEU A 162 -4.04 -4.38 -0.47
N LEU A 163 -4.00 -4.80 0.80
CA LEU A 163 -3.96 -3.90 1.96
C LEU A 163 -2.56 -3.73 2.54
N VAL A 164 -1.78 -4.81 2.67
CA VAL A 164 -0.46 -4.78 3.32
C VAL A 164 0.59 -4.18 2.41
N VAL A 165 0.73 -4.66 1.18
CA VAL A 165 1.83 -4.24 0.30
C VAL A 165 1.74 -2.76 -0.09
N PRO A 166 0.56 -2.20 -0.43
CA PRO A 166 0.44 -0.75 -0.61
C PRO A 166 0.84 0.06 0.62
N THR A 167 0.66 -0.45 1.84
CA THR A 167 1.11 0.24 3.06
C THR A 167 2.63 0.38 3.11
N LEU A 168 3.39 -0.62 2.63
CA LEU A 168 4.85 -0.52 2.49
C LEU A 168 5.22 0.49 1.40
N LEU A 169 4.48 0.50 0.29
CA LEU A 169 4.72 1.42 -0.83
C LEU A 169 4.38 2.88 -0.49
N VAL A 170 3.48 3.14 0.46
CA VAL A 170 3.30 4.48 1.05
C VAL A 170 4.62 4.95 1.66
N GLY A 171 5.37 4.09 2.35
CA GLY A 171 6.70 4.43 2.87
C GLY A 171 7.68 4.81 1.77
N VAL A 172 7.74 4.02 0.69
CA VAL A 172 8.59 4.33 -0.48
C VAL A 172 8.20 5.67 -1.12
N ALA A 173 6.91 5.89 -1.35
CA ALA A 173 6.42 7.14 -1.92
C ALA A 173 6.66 8.34 -0.99
N ALA A 174 6.55 8.16 0.33
CA ALA A 174 6.87 9.18 1.32
C ALA A 174 8.35 9.54 1.31
N TYR A 175 9.25 8.55 1.24
CA TYR A 175 10.68 8.79 1.08
C TYR A 175 10.98 9.64 -0.16
N TYR A 176 10.46 9.27 -1.33
CA TYR A 176 10.67 10.04 -2.55
C TYR A 176 10.01 11.42 -2.52
N SER A 177 8.85 11.54 -1.89
CA SER A 177 8.20 12.84 -1.68
C SER A 177 9.08 13.78 -0.86
N LEU A 178 9.79 13.25 0.15
CA LEU A 178 10.74 14.02 0.94
C LEU A 178 11.99 14.41 0.14
N VAL A 179 12.54 13.48 -0.65
CA VAL A 179 13.69 13.76 -1.53
C VAL A 179 13.41 14.91 -2.48
N PHE A 180 12.20 14.95 -3.05
CA PHE A 180 11.78 16.01 -3.96
C PHE A 180 11.16 17.23 -3.28
N ALA A 181 10.98 17.24 -1.96
CA ALA A 181 10.21 18.26 -1.25
C ALA A 181 10.68 19.70 -1.51
N VAL A 182 12.00 19.90 -1.68
CA VAL A 182 12.59 21.22 -1.96
C VAL A 182 12.24 21.71 -3.36
N ILE A 183 12.10 20.80 -4.33
CA ILE A 183 11.89 21.11 -5.75
C ILE A 183 10.39 21.14 -6.09
N THR A 184 9.58 20.36 -5.38
CA THR A 184 8.13 20.25 -5.58
C THR A 184 7.39 21.61 -5.70
N PRO A 185 7.65 22.63 -4.85
CA PRO A 185 6.95 23.92 -4.97
C PRO A 185 7.16 24.59 -6.33
N PHE A 186 8.36 24.43 -6.90
CA PHE A 186 8.73 24.98 -8.21
C PHE A 186 8.20 24.14 -9.37
N ALA A 187 7.81 22.88 -9.12
CA ALA A 187 7.24 22.00 -10.12
C ALA A 187 5.75 22.27 -10.39
N LEU A 188 5.01 22.81 -9.42
CA LEU A 188 3.57 23.04 -9.51
C LEU A 188 3.14 23.93 -10.70
N PRO A 189 3.78 25.08 -10.98
CA PRO A 189 3.37 25.94 -12.09
C PRO A 189 3.55 25.28 -13.46
N PHE A 190 4.45 24.30 -13.55
CA PHE A 190 4.81 23.65 -14.80
C PHE A 190 4.20 22.26 -14.93
N PHE A 191 3.21 21.88 -14.11
CA PHE A 191 2.73 20.50 -14.00
C PHE A 191 2.47 19.80 -15.35
N TRP A 192 2.08 20.52 -16.40
CA TRP A 192 1.88 19.97 -17.75
C TRP A 192 3.16 19.49 -18.46
N ALA A 193 4.35 19.80 -17.96
CA ALA A 193 5.62 19.49 -18.61
C ALA A 193 6.21 18.19 -18.05
N VAL A 194 7.00 17.48 -18.87
CA VAL A 194 7.60 16.19 -18.48
C VAL A 194 8.54 16.34 -17.27
N LEU A 195 9.31 17.44 -17.22
CA LEU A 195 10.27 17.69 -16.15
C LEU A 195 9.61 17.66 -14.75
N PRO A 196 8.60 18.48 -14.43
CA PRO A 196 7.94 18.47 -13.12
C PRO A 196 7.12 17.21 -12.80
N MET A 197 6.92 16.28 -13.75
CA MET A 197 6.22 15.03 -13.46
C MET A 197 6.92 14.21 -12.37
N LEU A 198 8.25 14.18 -12.38
CA LEU A 198 9.05 13.38 -11.45
C LEU A 198 8.94 13.80 -9.98
N PRO A 199 9.09 15.08 -9.60
CA PRO A 199 8.90 15.50 -8.21
C PRO A 199 7.43 15.42 -7.74
N LEU A 200 6.46 15.58 -8.65
CA LEU A 200 5.03 15.49 -8.31
C LEU A 200 4.50 14.05 -8.26
N ALA A 201 5.11 13.13 -9.01
CA ALA A 201 4.70 11.73 -9.07
C ALA A 201 4.67 11.02 -7.71
N PRO A 202 5.71 11.05 -6.86
CA PRO A 202 5.68 10.37 -5.57
C PRO A 202 4.64 10.97 -4.63
N LEU A 203 4.40 12.28 -4.68
CA LEU A 203 3.35 12.95 -3.89
C LEU A 203 1.95 12.54 -4.34
N GLY A 204 1.71 12.54 -5.65
CA GLY A 204 0.45 12.06 -6.24
C GLY A 204 0.20 10.59 -5.90
N ALA A 205 1.22 9.74 -6.06
CA ALA A 205 1.15 8.33 -5.72
C ALA A 205 0.92 8.12 -4.22
N LEU A 206 1.59 8.87 -3.35
CA LEU A 206 1.40 8.83 -1.90
C LEU A 206 -0.05 9.13 -1.53
N TYR A 207 -0.57 10.26 -2.02
CA TYR A 207 -1.96 10.66 -1.78
C TYR A 207 -2.94 9.60 -2.29
N ALA A 208 -2.80 9.17 -3.54
CA ALA A 208 -3.70 8.20 -4.15
C ALA A 208 -3.66 6.86 -3.41
N THR A 209 -2.47 6.34 -3.08
CA THR A 209 -2.31 5.06 -2.37
C THR A 209 -2.98 5.09 -1.00
N LEU A 210 -2.82 6.18 -0.23
CA LEU A 210 -3.48 6.35 1.07
C LEU A 210 -5.01 6.32 0.94
N ARG A 211 -5.56 7.02 -0.07
CA ARG A 211 -7.01 7.09 -0.32
C ARG A 211 -7.56 5.76 -0.82
N ILE A 212 -6.90 5.12 -1.78
CA ILE A 212 -7.27 3.81 -2.32
C ILE A 212 -7.28 2.77 -1.22
N ARG A 213 -6.23 2.72 -0.38
CA ARG A 213 -6.14 1.84 0.78
C ARG A 213 -7.29 2.07 1.75
N TYR A 214 -7.57 3.34 2.09
CA TYR A 214 -8.69 3.68 2.98
C TYR A 214 -10.02 3.17 2.42
N PHE A 215 -10.32 3.42 1.15
CA PHE A 215 -11.55 2.95 0.53
C PHE A 215 -11.62 1.43 0.45
N LEU A 216 -10.51 0.76 0.13
CA LEU A 216 -10.46 -0.69 0.07
C LEU A 216 -10.73 -1.31 1.44
N TRP A 217 -10.07 -0.80 2.48
CA TRP A 217 -10.28 -1.27 3.84
C TRP A 217 -11.73 -1.11 4.30
N ARG A 218 -12.33 0.07 4.06
CA ARG A 218 -13.73 0.35 4.41
C ARG A 218 -14.70 -0.58 3.68
N ARG A 219 -14.48 -0.80 2.38
CA ARG A 219 -15.30 -1.72 1.60
C ARG A 219 -15.21 -3.16 2.12
N LEU A 220 -14.02 -3.62 2.49
CA LEU A 220 -13.83 -4.97 3.04
C LEU A 220 -14.48 -5.13 4.43
N GLU A 221 -14.41 -4.09 5.26
CA GLU A 221 -15.09 -4.03 6.55
C GLU A 221 -16.62 -4.09 6.37
N GLU A 222 -17.17 -3.36 5.41
CA GLU A 222 -18.60 -3.39 5.04
C GLU A 222 -19.05 -4.75 4.48
N GLU A 223 -18.17 -5.45 3.75
CA GLU A 223 -18.39 -6.81 3.26
C GLU A 223 -18.20 -7.88 4.37
N GLY A 224 -17.99 -7.48 5.64
CA GLY A 224 -17.83 -8.38 6.78
C GLY A 224 -16.49 -9.13 6.80
N ARG A 225 -15.52 -8.72 5.98
CA ARG A 225 -14.20 -9.36 5.92
C ARG A 225 -13.33 -8.85 7.08
N SER A 226 -12.84 -9.76 7.91
CA SER A 226 -11.94 -9.46 9.03
C SER A 226 -10.48 -9.29 8.58
N VAL A 227 -10.22 -8.35 7.67
CA VAL A 227 -8.84 -8.05 7.24
C VAL A 227 -8.29 -6.89 8.07
N ARG A 228 -7.39 -7.22 9.01
CA ARG A 228 -6.64 -6.19 9.74
C ARG A 228 -5.55 -5.62 8.84
N PRO A 229 -5.61 -4.33 8.47
CA PRO A 229 -4.53 -3.73 7.70
C PRO A 229 -3.27 -3.61 8.57
N LEU A 230 -2.10 -3.67 7.95
CA LEU A 230 -0.85 -3.31 8.64
C LEU A 230 -0.99 -1.89 9.21
N ASN A 231 -0.49 -1.68 10.43
CA ASN A 231 -0.42 -0.35 11.03
C ASN A 231 0.28 0.60 10.04
N LEU A 232 -0.37 1.72 9.70
CA LEU A 232 0.12 2.64 8.67
C LEU A 232 1.49 3.21 9.02
N ALA A 233 1.70 3.61 10.27
CA ALA A 233 2.99 4.15 10.72
C ALA A 233 4.10 3.09 10.62
N LEU A 234 3.80 1.85 11.02
CA LEU A 234 4.73 0.74 10.88
C LEU A 234 5.05 0.46 9.40
N GLY A 235 4.05 0.45 8.52
CA GLY A 235 4.27 0.22 7.10
C GLY A 235 5.04 1.34 6.42
N ILE A 236 4.79 2.61 6.79
CA ILE A 236 5.59 3.75 6.34
C ILE A 236 7.05 3.55 6.78
N PHE A 237 7.27 3.28 8.06
CA PHE A 237 8.62 3.07 8.60
C PHE A 237 9.35 1.92 7.89
N LEU A 238 8.71 0.76 7.77
CA LEU A 238 9.28 -0.41 7.09
C LEU A 238 9.53 -0.17 5.60
N GLY A 239 8.66 0.59 4.93
CA GLY A 239 8.85 0.97 3.52
C GLY A 239 10.00 1.95 3.31
N MET A 240 10.20 2.90 4.23
CA MET A 240 11.29 3.87 4.18
C MET A 240 12.64 3.30 4.63
N ALA A 241 12.63 2.34 5.57
CA ALA A 241 13.83 1.86 6.26
C ALA A 241 14.96 1.40 5.32
N PRO A 242 14.73 0.61 4.25
CA PRO A 242 15.80 0.19 3.34
C PRO A 242 16.53 1.36 2.69
N PHE A 243 15.79 2.40 2.31
CA PHE A 243 16.34 3.61 1.69
C PHE A 243 17.13 4.43 2.72
N LEU A 244 16.55 4.65 3.91
CA LEU A 244 17.24 5.38 4.99
C LEU A 244 18.52 4.68 5.45
N LEU A 245 18.52 3.34 5.51
CA LEU A 245 19.71 2.55 5.85
C LEU A 245 20.78 2.66 4.76
N TYR A 246 20.38 2.56 3.48
CA TYR A 246 21.29 2.75 2.37
C TYR A 246 21.91 4.16 2.35
N ASP A 247 21.10 5.17 2.66
CA ASP A 247 21.54 6.56 2.76
C ASP A 247 22.50 6.79 3.91
N ALA A 248 22.18 6.26 5.09
CA ALA A 248 23.05 6.31 6.25
C ALA A 248 24.40 5.63 5.96
N TRP A 249 24.40 4.53 5.22
CA TRP A 249 25.61 3.83 4.81
C TRP A 249 26.49 4.68 3.86
N GLY A 250 25.88 5.33 2.88
CA GLY A 250 26.57 6.29 2.01
C GLY A 250 27.12 7.48 2.80
N LEU A 251 26.34 8.03 3.73
CA LEU A 251 26.73 9.18 4.54
C LEU A 251 27.88 8.86 5.49
N ALA A 252 27.88 7.66 6.10
CA ALA A 252 28.98 7.17 6.93
C ALA A 252 30.29 7.10 6.14
N THR A 253 30.22 6.67 4.87
CA THR A 253 31.38 6.62 3.97
C THR A 253 31.92 8.02 3.68
N ILE A 254 31.05 8.98 3.36
CA ILE A 254 31.43 10.37 3.09
C ILE A 254 32.03 11.02 4.35
N ALA A 255 31.41 10.83 5.51
CA ALA A 255 31.87 11.37 6.78
C ALA A 255 33.23 10.77 7.19
N ALA A 256 33.47 9.49 6.90
CA ALA A 256 34.77 8.86 7.15
C ALA A 256 35.87 9.42 6.23
N VAL A 257 35.56 9.69 4.96
CA VAL A 257 36.49 10.39 4.05
C VAL A 257 36.78 11.80 4.56
N ASP A 258 35.77 12.55 4.98
CA ASP A 258 35.96 13.88 5.56
C ASP A 258 36.85 13.82 6.82
N LYS A 259 36.67 12.81 7.69
CA LYS A 259 37.53 12.58 8.87
C LYS A 259 39.01 12.38 8.48
N ILE A 260 39.30 11.66 7.38
CA ILE A 260 40.67 11.43 6.89
C ILE A 260 41.39 12.74 6.54
N TYR A 261 40.68 13.70 5.96
CA TYR A 261 41.29 14.93 5.42
C TYR A 261 41.10 16.15 6.32
N ALA A 262 40.10 16.17 7.19
CA ALA A 262 39.86 17.27 8.13
C ALA A 262 40.79 17.23 9.35
N HIS A 263 41.30 16.06 9.75
CA HIS A 263 42.08 15.90 10.99
C HIS A 263 43.54 15.60 10.67
N ARG A 264 44.47 16.41 11.22
CA ARG A 264 45.93 16.19 11.09
C ARG A 264 46.45 15.02 11.92
N ALA A 265 45.61 14.38 12.74
CA ALA A 265 46.01 13.28 13.62
C ALA A 265 46.03 11.94 12.87
N PRO A 266 47.20 11.28 12.73
CA PRO A 266 47.36 10.08 11.90
C PRO A 266 46.54 8.87 12.39
N GLU A 267 46.29 8.76 13.71
CA GLU A 267 45.46 7.67 14.26
C GLU A 267 44.00 7.76 13.79
N SER A 268 43.44 8.96 13.77
CA SER A 268 42.06 9.21 13.35
C SER A 268 41.82 8.85 11.87
N ALA A 269 42.84 9.03 11.03
CA ALA A 269 42.80 8.64 9.63
C ALA A 269 42.90 7.11 9.45
N LYS A 270 43.74 6.43 10.24
CA LYS A 270 43.89 4.96 10.20
C LYS A 270 42.58 4.25 10.57
N GLU A 271 41.90 4.72 11.62
CA GLU A 271 40.57 4.23 11.98
C GLU A 271 39.55 4.42 10.86
N ALA A 272 39.54 5.60 10.25
CA ALA A 272 38.61 5.91 9.16
C ALA A 272 38.85 5.03 7.93
N PHE A 273 40.11 4.81 7.52
CA PHE A 273 40.44 3.87 6.45
C PHE A 273 39.98 2.44 6.77
N THR A 274 40.18 2.00 8.01
CA THR A 274 39.74 0.66 8.45
C THR A 274 38.22 0.54 8.42
N SER A 275 37.49 1.57 8.88
CA SER A 275 36.04 1.62 8.83
C SER A 275 35.52 1.56 7.39
N ILE A 276 36.07 2.35 6.47
CA ILE A 276 35.65 2.35 5.06
C ILE A 276 35.94 0.99 4.41
N ARG A 277 37.07 0.33 4.71
CA ARG A 277 37.37 -1.00 4.16
C ARG A 277 36.35 -2.07 4.55
N HIS A 278 35.82 -2.03 5.78
CA HIS A 278 34.87 -3.04 6.27
C HIS A 278 33.41 -2.66 6.01
N TRP A 279 33.09 -1.36 6.12
CA TRP A 279 31.72 -0.85 6.17
C TRP A 279 31.49 0.30 5.19
N GLY A 280 32.39 0.55 4.24
CA GLY A 280 32.25 1.63 3.27
C GLY A 280 31.42 1.23 2.06
N ASN A 281 30.65 2.17 1.53
CA ASN A 281 29.91 2.04 0.29
C ASN A 281 30.85 2.39 -0.89
N MET A 282 31.59 1.38 -1.38
CA MET A 282 32.52 1.55 -2.50
C MET A 282 31.87 2.06 -3.79
N PRO A 283 30.66 1.60 -4.18
CA PRO A 283 29.94 2.17 -5.32
C PRO A 283 29.69 3.68 -5.19
N ALA A 284 29.28 4.14 -4.00
CA ALA A 284 29.08 5.57 -3.75
C ALA A 284 30.41 6.33 -3.85
N LEU A 285 31.49 5.82 -3.25
CA LEU A 285 32.82 6.43 -3.31
C LEU A 285 33.35 6.51 -4.75
N ARG A 286 33.21 5.42 -5.53
CA ARG A 286 33.57 5.38 -6.95
C ARG A 286 32.78 6.40 -7.74
N SER A 287 31.47 6.54 -7.50
CA SER A 287 30.64 7.54 -8.17
C SER A 287 31.15 8.96 -7.99
N ILE A 288 31.53 9.31 -6.76
CA ILE A 288 32.04 10.65 -6.46
C ILE A 288 33.31 10.91 -7.27
N CYS A 289 34.19 9.89 -7.34
CA CYS A 289 35.42 9.97 -8.12
C CYS A 289 35.15 10.10 -9.63
N THR A 290 34.21 9.33 -10.19
CA THR A 290 34.02 9.28 -11.65
C THR A 290 33.09 10.38 -12.18
N LYS A 291 32.01 10.66 -11.46
CA LYS A 291 30.92 11.57 -11.88
C LYS A 291 30.94 12.91 -11.14
N GLY A 292 31.83 13.09 -10.16
CA GLY A 292 31.88 14.29 -9.32
C GLY A 292 30.68 14.42 -8.39
N GLN A 293 29.82 13.41 -8.34
CA GLN A 293 28.63 13.39 -7.51
C GLN A 293 28.45 12.01 -6.87
N PRO A 294 28.02 11.95 -5.59
CA PRO A 294 27.62 10.69 -5.00
C PRO A 294 26.49 10.07 -5.82
N HIS A 295 26.58 8.75 -6.03
CA HIS A 295 25.51 7.98 -6.68
C HIS A 295 24.20 8.05 -5.88
N THR A 296 24.29 8.53 -4.65
CA THR A 296 23.21 8.76 -3.72
C THR A 296 22.95 10.27 -3.67
N LEU A 297 21.78 10.71 -4.15
CA LEU A 297 21.18 11.98 -3.72
C LEU A 297 20.05 11.70 -2.72
N PRO A 298 20.35 11.25 -1.48
CA PRO A 298 19.33 11.16 -0.49
C PRO A 298 19.40 12.36 0.44
N LEU A 299 18.30 12.61 1.14
CA LEU A 299 18.19 13.63 2.18
C LEU A 299 19.47 13.85 3.00
N GLY A 300 20.17 12.78 3.39
CA GLY A 300 21.38 12.84 4.20
C GLY A 300 22.51 13.67 3.59
N VAL A 301 22.80 13.50 2.29
CA VAL A 301 23.87 14.26 1.61
C VAL A 301 23.47 15.72 1.48
N TRP A 302 22.20 15.99 1.15
CA TRP A 302 21.69 17.37 1.10
C TRP A 302 21.79 18.07 2.46
N VAL A 303 21.40 17.40 3.55
CA VAL A 303 21.56 17.89 4.93
C VAL A 303 23.04 18.05 5.31
N TRP A 304 23.92 17.19 4.80
CA TRP A 304 25.36 17.33 5.01
C TRP A 304 25.92 18.58 4.33
N ARG A 305 25.53 18.81 3.06
CA ARG A 305 25.92 19.99 2.27
C ARG A 305 25.39 21.28 2.85
N SER A 306 24.12 21.33 3.26
CA SER A 306 23.50 22.55 3.81
C SER A 306 24.15 23.03 5.11
N ARG A 307 24.90 22.15 5.80
CA ARG A 307 25.72 22.52 6.96
C ARG A 307 27.12 23.05 6.62
N GLY A 308 27.41 23.34 5.35
CA GLY A 308 28.70 23.89 4.92
C GLY A 308 29.88 22.91 5.07
N ARG A 309 29.60 21.59 5.15
CA ARG A 309 30.64 20.54 5.24
C ARG A 309 31.15 20.06 3.87
N ASP A 310 31.02 20.92 2.86
CA ASP A 310 31.35 20.62 1.46
C ASP A 310 32.71 21.16 1.02
N ARG A 311 33.64 21.37 1.96
CA ARG A 311 35.00 21.91 1.70
C ARG A 311 35.79 21.12 0.64
N TYR A 312 35.43 19.86 0.39
CA TYR A 312 36.17 18.94 -0.47
C TYR A 312 35.41 18.48 -1.73
N VAL A 313 34.17 18.94 -1.92
CA VAL A 313 33.38 18.63 -3.14
C VAL A 313 33.65 19.68 -4.22
N GLU A 314 33.79 20.95 -3.85
CA GLU A 314 34.06 22.05 -4.79
C GLU A 314 35.53 22.11 -5.24
N SER A 315 36.48 21.60 -4.46
CA SER A 315 37.91 21.61 -4.76
C SER A 315 38.37 20.49 -5.71
N GLY A 316 37.42 19.82 -6.37
CA GLY A 316 37.68 18.67 -7.24
C GLY A 316 37.87 17.39 -6.42
N ALA A 317 37.41 16.26 -6.94
CA ALA A 317 37.33 14.96 -6.29
C ALA A 317 38.68 14.36 -5.78
N ILE A 318 39.76 15.14 -5.67
CA ILE A 318 41.12 14.72 -5.30
C ILE A 318 41.14 13.95 -3.96
N PRO A 319 40.51 14.41 -2.86
CA PRO A 319 40.51 13.66 -1.60
C PRO A 319 39.78 12.32 -1.74
N TYR A 320 38.70 12.27 -2.53
CA TYR A 320 37.96 11.05 -2.78
C TYR A 320 38.74 10.06 -3.67
N HIS A 321 39.42 10.54 -4.72
CA HIS A 321 40.29 9.72 -5.57
C HIS A 321 41.46 9.13 -4.79
N GLN A 322 42.09 9.94 -3.93
CA GLN A 322 43.19 9.47 -3.09
C GLN A 322 42.70 8.47 -2.03
N ALA A 323 41.56 8.72 -1.40
CA ALA A 323 40.96 7.76 -0.47
C ALA A 323 40.63 6.45 -1.18
N TYR A 324 39.97 6.51 -2.33
CA TYR A 324 39.63 5.35 -3.15
C TYR A 324 40.89 4.55 -3.51
N TYR A 325 41.91 5.20 -4.07
CA TYR A 325 43.19 4.56 -4.41
C TYR A 325 43.87 3.90 -3.21
N ARG A 326 43.90 4.56 -2.04
CA ARG A 326 44.50 3.99 -0.82
C ARG A 326 43.70 2.79 -0.26
N ILE A 327 42.42 2.71 -0.57
CA ILE A 327 41.53 1.64 -0.10
C ILE A 327 41.59 0.44 -1.05
N THR A 328 41.49 0.67 -2.35
CA THR A 328 41.35 -0.39 -3.37
C THR A 328 42.65 -0.72 -4.10
N GLY A 329 43.63 0.20 -4.11
CA GLY A 329 44.80 0.12 -4.98
C GLY A 329 44.54 0.53 -6.42
N GLU A 330 43.31 0.92 -6.76
CA GLU A 330 42.89 1.24 -8.12
C GLU A 330 42.66 2.75 -8.30
N THR A 331 43.04 3.28 -9.46
CA THR A 331 42.65 4.64 -9.84
C THR A 331 41.24 4.59 -10.42
N ALA A 332 40.29 5.29 -9.79
CA ALA A 332 38.96 5.50 -10.37
C ALA A 332 39.11 6.32 -11.67
N ARG A 333 39.07 5.66 -12.83
CA ARG A 333 39.05 6.32 -14.13
C ARG A 333 37.70 7.00 -14.31
N ARG A 334 37.72 8.23 -14.82
CA ARG A 334 36.51 8.92 -15.26
C ARG A 334 35.85 8.06 -16.33
N GLU A 335 34.63 7.61 -16.10
CA GLU A 335 33.85 6.91 -17.12
C GLU A 335 33.46 7.95 -18.17
N GLU A 336 34.23 8.02 -19.25
CA GLU A 336 33.79 8.66 -20.49
C GLU A 336 32.68 7.78 -21.07
N GLY A 337 31.42 8.09 -20.71
CA GLY A 337 30.20 7.64 -21.37
C GLY A 337 30.10 6.15 -21.71
N PHE A 338 29.86 5.28 -20.72
CA PHE A 338 29.58 3.86 -20.97
C PHE A 338 28.12 3.52 -20.65
N PHE A 339 27.21 3.81 -21.59
CA PHE A 339 25.95 3.09 -21.84
C PHE A 339 25.51 3.37 -23.29
N GLY A 340 26.35 2.95 -24.23
CA GLY A 340 26.02 2.83 -25.65
C GLY A 340 25.69 1.38 -25.94
N GLU A 341 24.42 1.00 -25.81
CA GLU A 341 23.72 -0.03 -26.57
C GLU A 341 22.30 -0.10 -26.00
N GLY A 342 21.49 0.87 -26.42
CA GLY A 342 20.07 0.85 -26.15
C GLY A 342 19.45 -0.35 -26.87
N VAL A 343 18.80 -1.23 -26.11
CA VAL A 343 17.69 -2.01 -26.67
C VAL A 343 16.78 -0.98 -27.35
N ASN A 344 16.59 -1.12 -28.66
CA ASN A 344 15.78 -0.22 -29.46
C ASN A 344 14.29 -0.44 -29.15
N ILE A 345 13.86 0.00 -27.96
CA ILE A 345 12.47 -0.07 -27.48
C ILE A 345 11.61 1.03 -28.16
N ARG A 346 12.25 1.99 -28.86
CA ARG A 346 11.56 3.07 -29.59
C ARG A 346 10.57 2.55 -30.64
N GLY A 347 10.82 1.39 -31.23
CA GLY A 347 9.90 0.78 -32.21
C GLY A 347 8.64 0.14 -31.61
N VAL A 348 8.71 -0.36 -30.37
CA VAL A 348 7.62 -1.17 -29.77
C VAL A 348 6.58 -0.30 -29.06
N ILE A 349 7.01 0.81 -28.44
CA ILE A 349 6.10 1.67 -27.67
C ILE A 349 5.31 2.64 -28.58
N TRP A 350 5.90 3.08 -29.71
CA TRP A 350 5.21 3.97 -30.64
C TRP A 350 4.04 3.30 -31.37
N LEU A 351 4.14 1.99 -31.66
CA LEU A 351 3.04 1.22 -32.24
C LEU A 351 1.92 0.95 -31.22
N ALA A 352 2.25 0.68 -29.95
CA ALA A 352 1.24 0.42 -28.91
C ALA A 352 0.44 1.68 -28.51
N ALA A 353 1.04 2.87 -28.59
CA ALA A 353 0.35 4.13 -28.24
C ALA A 353 -0.66 4.58 -29.32
N ILE A 354 -0.44 4.20 -30.59
CA ILE A 354 -1.36 4.54 -31.70
C ILE A 354 -2.58 3.61 -31.71
N ASP A 355 -2.40 2.32 -31.40
CA ASP A 355 -3.50 1.36 -31.43
C ASP A 355 -4.49 1.49 -30.25
N ILE A 356 -4.06 2.04 -29.10
CA ILE A 356 -4.95 2.20 -27.93
C ILE A 356 -5.82 3.46 -28.03
N VAL A 357 -5.39 4.49 -28.77
CA VAL A 357 -6.14 5.77 -28.89
C VAL A 357 -7.09 5.78 -30.10
N GLY A 358 -6.88 4.90 -31.09
CA GLY A 358 -7.70 4.80 -32.30
C GLY A 358 -9.20 4.53 -32.12
N PRO A 359 -9.69 3.76 -31.12
CA PRO A 359 -11.12 3.45 -31.03
C PRO A 359 -11.96 4.46 -30.24
N ILE A 360 -11.36 5.40 -29.49
CA ILE A 360 -12.10 6.27 -28.55
C ILE A 360 -12.68 7.52 -29.23
N SER A 361 -12.26 7.87 -30.44
CA SER A 361 -12.74 9.06 -31.17
C SER A 361 -13.91 8.81 -32.15
N ARG A 362 -14.50 7.61 -32.18
CA ARG A 362 -15.63 7.30 -33.10
C ARG A 362 -17.02 7.25 -32.46
N ASN A 363 -17.16 7.57 -31.17
CA ASN A 363 -18.46 7.63 -30.49
C ASN A 363 -18.57 8.79 -29.48
N LEU A 364 -18.01 9.95 -29.80
CA LEU A 364 -18.32 11.23 -29.13
C LEU A 364 -18.78 12.25 -30.16
#